data_AF-A0A374UR86-F1
#
_entry.id   AF-A0A374UR86-F1
#
_cell.length_a   1.000
_cell.length_b   1.000
_cell.length_c   1.000
_cell.angle_alpha   90.00
_cell.angle_beta   90.00
_cell.angle_gamma   90.00
#
_symmetry.space_group_name_H-M   'P 1'
#
loop_
_entity.id
_entity.type
_entity.pdbx_description
1 polymer ?
#
loop_
_entity_poly.entity_id
_entity_poly.type
_entity_poly.pdbx_seq_one_letter_code
_entity_poly.pdbx_strand_id
1 'polypeptide(L)'
;MPVETKVLDSIILHDTTFQEKLVPYKDSVSIADTASFLCNPYAYSYAGYSNGMLRHSLGIYPFATVRVNIPYFIEKIRRIEVPKPYPVERKLSWWERFKINYGGASMMLNIACVALAVLWFAIRIKKK
;
A
#
# COMPACT_ATOMS: atom_id res chain seq x y z
N MET A 1 -9.10 -12.92 21.45
CA MET A 1 -9.88 -11.73 21.04
C MET A 1 -9.52 -11.45 19.59
N PRO A 2 -10.48 -11.24 18.67
CA PRO A 2 -10.16 -10.86 17.30
C PRO A 2 -9.59 -9.43 17.29
N VAL A 3 -8.53 -9.21 16.50
CA VAL A 3 -7.85 -7.91 16.38
C VAL A 3 -8.22 -7.32 15.02
N GLU A 4 -8.80 -6.11 15.03
CA GLU A 4 -9.14 -5.38 13.82
C GLU A 4 -7.88 -4.73 13.23
N THR A 5 -7.60 -4.99 11.95
CA THR A 5 -6.52 -4.35 11.21
C THR A 5 -7.13 -3.31 10.29
N LYS A 6 -6.81 -2.03 10.48
CA LYS A 6 -7.27 -0.95 9.60
C LYS A 6 -6.31 -0.84 8.42
N VAL A 7 -6.82 -1.05 7.21
CA VAL A 7 -6.06 -0.84 5.96
C VAL A 7 -6.51 0.50 5.37
N LEU A 8 -5.59 1.45 5.26
CA LEU A 8 -5.82 2.73 4.58
C LEU A 8 -5.18 2.66 3.19
N ASP A 9 -6.00 2.70 2.15
CA ASP A 9 -5.55 2.76 0.76
C ASP A 9 -5.54 4.24 0.32
N SER A 10 -4.36 4.81 0.05
CA SER A 10 -4.23 6.13 -0.61
C SER A 10 -3.89 5.94 -2.08
N ILE A 11 -4.66 6.58 -2.97
CA ILE A 11 -4.41 6.58 -4.42
C ILE A 11 -3.75 7.93 -4.78
N ILE A 12 -2.53 7.89 -5.31
CA ILE A 12 -1.82 9.07 -5.82
C ILE A 12 -1.84 8.99 -7.35
N LEU A 13 -2.28 10.06 -8.01
CA LEU A 13 -2.33 10.21 -9.46
C LEU A 13 -1.19 11.15 -9.88
N HIS A 14 -0.36 10.71 -10.83
CA HIS A 14 0.69 11.53 -11.41
C HIS A 14 0.35 11.92 -12.85
N ASP A 15 0.39 13.22 -13.15
CA ASP A 15 0.30 13.73 -14.51
C ASP A 15 1.65 13.52 -15.21
N THR A 16 1.72 12.51 -16.09
CA THR A 16 2.91 12.27 -16.91
C THR A 16 2.69 12.82 -18.32
N THR A 17 3.66 13.60 -18.83
CA THR A 17 3.67 14.04 -20.23
C THR A 17 4.23 12.91 -21.10
N PHE A 18 3.41 12.35 -21.99
CA PHE A 18 3.79 11.25 -22.88
C PHE A 18 3.96 11.74 -24.33
N GLN A 19 5.05 11.35 -24.99
CA GLN A 19 5.26 11.60 -26.42
C GLN A 19 4.79 10.36 -27.19
N GLU A 20 3.57 10.39 -27.71
CA GLU A 20 3.07 9.31 -28.56
C GLU A 20 3.45 9.54 -30.03
N LYS A 21 4.06 8.52 -30.64
CA LYS A 21 4.29 8.51 -32.09
C LYS A 21 2.96 8.21 -32.76
N LEU A 22 2.33 9.25 -33.33
CA LEU A 22 1.11 9.11 -34.13
C LEU A 22 1.33 8.05 -35.21
N VAL A 23 0.36 7.14 -35.39
CA VAL A 23 0.41 6.16 -36.48
C VAL A 23 0.38 6.95 -37.79
N PRO A 24 1.44 6.90 -38.61
CA PRO A 24 1.47 7.66 -39.86
C PRO A 24 0.43 7.07 -40.80
N TYR A 25 -0.62 7.85 -41.09
CA TYR A 25 -1.62 7.48 -42.06
C TYR A 25 -1.20 8.00 -43.44
N LYS A 26 -0.95 7.08 -44.37
CA LYS A 26 -0.64 7.40 -45.76
C LYS A 26 -1.57 6.61 -46.65
N ASP A 27 -2.38 7.33 -47.41
CA ASP A 27 -3.20 6.75 -48.47
C ASP A 27 -2.81 7.38 -49.81
N SER A 28 -2.92 6.62 -50.88
CA SER A 28 -2.52 7.03 -52.22
C SER A 28 -3.43 6.39 -53.24
N VAL A 29 -4.05 7.22 -54.07
CA VAL A 29 -4.94 6.78 -55.14
C VAL A 29 -4.47 7.42 -56.44
N SER A 30 -4.38 6.61 -57.49
CA SER A 30 -4.05 7.05 -58.85
C SER A 30 -5.28 6.92 -59.73
N ILE A 31 -5.74 8.03 -60.30
CA ILE A 31 -6.93 8.10 -61.16
C ILE A 31 -6.50 8.65 -62.52
N ALA A 32 -7.02 8.09 -63.61
CA ALA A 32 -6.76 8.55 -64.98
C ALA A 32 -7.62 9.77 -65.36
N ASP A 33 -7.86 10.68 -64.42
CA ASP A 33 -8.72 11.84 -64.58
C ASP A 33 -7.97 13.14 -64.31
N THR A 34 -8.55 14.25 -64.77
CA THR A 34 -8.05 15.60 -64.56
C THR A 34 -8.26 16.09 -63.12
N ALA A 35 -9.04 15.38 -62.30
CA ALA A 35 -9.26 15.69 -60.89
C ALA A 35 -9.22 14.44 -60.02
N SER A 36 -8.76 14.58 -58.77
CA SER A 36 -8.69 13.53 -57.78
C SER A 36 -9.16 14.04 -56.41
N PHE A 37 -9.79 13.15 -55.66
CA PHE A 37 -10.19 13.38 -54.28
C PHE A 37 -9.70 12.23 -53.42
N LEU A 38 -9.07 12.55 -52.30
CA LEU A 38 -8.54 11.58 -51.35
C LEU A 38 -8.92 12.01 -49.94
N CYS A 39 -9.47 11.10 -49.14
CA CYS A 39 -9.80 11.36 -47.75
C CYS A 39 -9.32 10.23 -46.83
N ASN A 40 -9.07 10.61 -45.58
CA ASN A 40 -8.81 9.70 -44.49
C ASN A 40 -9.71 10.08 -43.29
N PRO A 41 -9.71 9.31 -42.19
CA PRO A 41 -10.55 9.61 -41.03
C PRO A 41 -10.32 10.99 -40.38
N TYR A 42 -9.22 11.67 -40.71
CA TYR A 42 -8.79 12.92 -40.08
C TYR A 42 -8.80 14.13 -41.03
N ALA A 43 -8.70 13.91 -42.33
CA ALA A 43 -8.40 14.91 -43.33
C ALA A 43 -8.92 14.52 -44.71
N TYR A 44 -9.06 15.50 -45.59
CA TYR A 44 -9.43 15.32 -46.98
C TYR A 44 -8.58 16.23 -47.86
N SER A 45 -8.40 15.82 -49.10
CA SER A 45 -7.65 16.56 -50.10
C SER A 45 -8.34 16.46 -51.44
N TYR A 46 -8.26 17.55 -52.19
CA TYR A 46 -8.81 17.65 -53.54
C TYR A 46 -7.72 18.20 -54.44
N ALA A 47 -7.52 17.56 -55.59
CA ALA A 47 -6.66 18.06 -56.65
C ALA A 47 -7.43 18.10 -57.96
N GLY A 48 -7.19 19.12 -58.78
CA GLY A 48 -7.87 19.29 -60.06
C GLY A 48 -7.01 20.12 -61.00
N TYR A 49 -6.89 19.67 -62.23
CA TYR A 49 -6.16 20.34 -63.29
C TYR A 49 -7.14 20.93 -64.30
N SER A 50 -6.99 22.21 -64.60
CA SER A 50 -7.84 22.93 -65.55
C SER A 50 -7.08 24.13 -66.13
N ASN A 51 -7.23 24.37 -67.44
CA ASN A 51 -6.63 25.50 -68.16
C ASN A 51 -5.12 25.68 -67.92
N GLY A 52 -4.37 24.58 -67.89
CA GLY A 52 -2.92 24.62 -67.64
C GLY A 52 -2.50 24.76 -66.18
N MET A 53 -3.46 24.85 -65.25
CA MET A 53 -3.18 25.03 -63.82
C MET A 53 -3.63 23.82 -63.00
N LEU A 54 -2.74 23.35 -62.12
CA LEU A 54 -3.04 22.36 -61.09
C LEU A 54 -3.47 23.08 -59.80
N ARG A 55 -4.68 22.81 -59.34
CA ARG A 55 -5.20 23.26 -58.04
C ARG A 55 -5.13 22.09 -57.08
N HIS A 56 -4.67 22.33 -55.86
CA HIS A 56 -4.74 21.35 -54.78
C HIS A 56 -5.20 22.03 -53.48
N SER A 57 -5.97 21.32 -52.68
CA SER A 57 -6.38 21.75 -51.34
C SER A 57 -6.27 20.58 -50.37
N LEU A 58 -5.99 20.92 -49.10
CA LEU A 58 -5.94 20.00 -47.98
C LEU A 58 -6.75 20.61 -46.83
N GLY A 59 -7.67 19.83 -46.27
CA GLY A 59 -8.49 20.21 -45.12
C GLY A 59 -8.47 19.13 -44.04
N ILE A 60 -8.66 19.55 -42.79
CA ILE A 60 -8.78 18.68 -41.62
C ILE A 60 -10.24 18.71 -41.18
N TYR A 61 -10.82 17.56 -40.83
CA TYR A 61 -12.19 17.54 -40.31
C TYR A 61 -12.25 18.24 -38.94
N PRO A 62 -13.27 19.07 -38.67
CA PRO A 62 -13.37 19.84 -37.43
C PRO A 62 -13.45 18.97 -36.16
N PHE A 63 -13.81 17.69 -36.28
CA PHE A 63 -13.91 16.73 -35.18
C PHE A 63 -12.89 15.59 -35.28
N ALA A 64 -11.84 15.74 -36.08
CA ALA A 64 -10.77 14.75 -36.20
C ALA A 64 -9.94 14.68 -34.92
N THR A 65 -10.24 13.71 -34.05
CA THR A 65 -9.47 13.47 -32.82
C THR A 65 -8.59 12.25 -32.94
N VAL A 66 -7.31 12.37 -32.57
CA VAL A 66 -6.45 11.20 -32.38
C VAL A 66 -6.66 10.65 -30.97
N ARG A 67 -6.99 9.36 -30.87
CA ARG A 67 -7.09 8.67 -29.58
C ARG A 67 -5.68 8.33 -29.11
N VAL A 68 -5.27 8.95 -28.00
CA VAL A 68 -4.01 8.68 -27.31
C VAL A 68 -4.34 7.85 -26.06
N ASN A 69 -3.72 6.68 -25.93
CA ASN A 69 -3.88 5.84 -24.73
C ASN A 69 -2.84 6.26 -23.69
N ILE A 70 -3.30 6.87 -22.61
CA ILE A 70 -2.42 7.34 -21.52
C ILE A 70 -2.36 6.23 -20.45
N PRO A 71 -1.18 5.64 -20.19
CA PRO A 71 -1.04 4.71 -19.06
C PRO A 71 -1.09 5.50 -17.74
N TYR A 72 -2.03 5.16 -16.87
CA TYR A 72 -2.08 5.69 -15.51
C TYR A 72 -1.21 4.84 -14.58
N PHE A 73 -0.39 5.49 -13.76
CA PHE A 73 0.36 4.84 -12.68
C PHE A 73 -0.45 4.96 -11.39
N ILE A 74 -0.78 3.82 -10.78
CA ILE A 74 -1.45 3.77 -9.47
C ILE A 74 -0.44 3.24 -8.46
N GLU A 75 0.02 4.10 -7.57
CA GLU A 75 0.77 3.68 -6.40
C GLU A 75 -0.20 3.33 -5.26
N LYS A 76 -0.10 2.11 -4.71
CA LYS A 76 -0.85 1.68 -3.53
C LYS A 76 0.08 1.58 -2.34
N ILE A 77 0.02 2.56 -1.45
CA ILE A 77 0.79 2.55 -0.19
C ILE A 77 0.00 1.73 0.84
N ARG A 78 0.43 0.49 1.12
CA ARG A 78 -0.14 -0.31 2.21
C ARG A 78 0.57 0.01 3.52
N ARG A 79 -0.12 0.70 4.45
CA ARG A 79 0.31 0.80 5.85
C ARG A 79 -0.30 -0.33 6.66
N ILE A 80 0.54 -1.26 7.11
CA ILE A 80 0.15 -2.33 8.03
C ILE A 80 0.52 -1.86 9.44
N GLU A 81 -0.49 -1.53 10.26
CA GLU A 81 -0.27 -1.26 11.67
C GLU A 81 -0.02 -2.59 12.40
N VAL A 82 1.22 -2.82 12.85
CA VAL A 82 1.57 -4.01 13.63
C VAL A 82 1.00 -3.84 15.05
N PRO A 83 0.19 -4.80 15.56
CA PRO A 83 -0.36 -4.68 16.90
C PRO A 83 0.75 -4.73 17.94
N LYS A 84 0.72 -3.79 18.89
CA LYS A 84 1.67 -3.73 19.99
C LYS A 84 1.44 -4.93 20.92
N PRO A 85 2.48 -5.70 21.29
CA PRO A 85 2.32 -6.80 22.23
C PRO A 85 1.89 -6.25 23.59
N TYR A 86 0.74 -6.71 24.09
CA TYR A 86 0.31 -6.43 25.46
C TYR A 86 1.03 -7.41 26.40
N PRO A 87 1.59 -6.94 27.53
CA PRO A 87 2.21 -7.83 28.50
C PRO A 87 1.12 -8.68 29.16
N VAL A 88 0.98 -9.93 28.74
CA VAL A 88 0.15 -10.91 29.45
C VAL A 88 0.92 -11.36 30.68
N GLU A 89 0.35 -11.15 31.87
CA GLU A 89 0.88 -11.74 33.10
C GLU A 89 0.95 -13.26 32.95
N ARG A 90 2.16 -13.81 32.96
CA ARG A 90 2.40 -15.24 32.76
C ARG A 90 1.91 -16.01 33.98
N LYS A 91 1.03 -17.00 33.79
CA LYS A 91 0.71 -17.98 34.83
C LYS A 91 1.98 -18.70 35.25
N LEU A 92 2.27 -18.72 36.55
CA LEU A 92 3.42 -19.43 37.12
C LEU A 92 3.36 -20.91 36.72
N SER A 93 4.47 -21.42 36.20
CA SER A 93 4.64 -22.86 35.97
C SER A 93 4.57 -23.60 37.30
N TRP A 94 4.16 -24.87 37.27
CA TRP A 94 4.12 -25.72 38.45
C TRP A 94 5.46 -25.73 39.21
N TRP A 95 6.60 -25.74 38.51
CA TRP A 95 7.93 -25.69 39.13
C TRP A 95 8.26 -24.35 39.78
N GLU A 96 7.78 -23.25 39.20
CA GLU A 96 7.96 -21.91 39.76
C GLU A 96 7.11 -21.74 41.01
N ARG A 97 5.88 -22.24 40.98
CA ARG A 97 4.99 -22.29 42.14
C ARG A 97 5.58 -23.17 43.25
N PHE A 98 6.19 -24.30 42.90
CA PHE A 98 6.90 -25.15 43.86
C PHE A 98 8.05 -24.41 44.55
N LYS A 99 8.93 -23.73 43.79
CA LYS A 99 10.03 -22.94 44.36
C LYS A 99 9.54 -21.81 45.28
N ILE A 100 8.49 -21.10 44.89
CA ILE A 100 7.88 -20.04 45.70
C ILE A 100 7.32 -20.61 47.00
N ASN A 101 6.60 -21.73 46.92
CA ASN A 101 6.04 -22.39 48.10
C ASN A 101 7.14 -22.89 49.06
N TYR A 102 8.20 -23.49 48.53
CA TYR A 102 9.35 -23.96 49.32
C TYR A 102 10.08 -22.79 50.02
N GLY A 103 10.31 -21.69 49.29
CA GLY A 103 10.88 -20.48 49.86
C GLY A 103 10.00 -19.88 50.96
N GLY A 104 8.68 -19.82 50.74
CA GLY A 104 7.71 -19.36 51.73
C GLY A 104 7.70 -20.21 53.01
N ALA A 105 7.75 -21.54 52.86
CA ALA A 105 7.79 -22.46 54.00
C ALA A 105 9.07 -22.28 54.84
N SER A 106 10.23 -22.11 54.20
CA SER A 106 11.50 -21.86 54.88
C SER A 106 11.47 -20.53 55.65
N MET A 107 10.92 -19.48 55.06
CA MET A 107 10.79 -18.17 55.70
C MET A 107 9.92 -18.26 56.96
N MET A 108 8.78 -18.97 56.87
CA MET A 108 7.85 -19.14 57.98
C MET A 108 8.45 -19.96 59.14
N LEU A 109 9.24 -20.99 58.81
CA LEU A 109 9.93 -21.82 59.80
C LEU A 109 10.99 -21.02 60.56
N ASN A 110 11.77 -20.18 59.86
CA ASN A 110 12.74 -19.30 60.50
C ASN A 110 12.08 -18.30 61.48
N ILE A 111 10.95 -17.69 61.07
CA ILE A 111 10.18 -16.78 61.93
C ILE A 111 9.69 -17.50 63.19
N ALA A 112 9.19 -18.72 63.06
CA ALA A 112 8.73 -19.53 64.19
C ALA A 112 9.86 -19.86 65.17
N CYS A 113 11.04 -20.25 64.66
CA CYS A 113 12.21 -20.52 65.51
C CYS A 113 12.66 -19.29 66.31
N VAL A 114 12.69 -18.12 65.67
CA VAL A 114 13.05 -16.87 66.37
C VAL A 114 12.02 -16.53 67.45
N ALA A 115 10.72 -16.64 67.15
CA ALA A 115 9.67 -16.37 68.12
C ALA A 115 9.75 -17.30 69.34
N LEU A 116 10.00 -18.60 69.13
CA LEU A 116 10.20 -19.57 70.21
C LEU A 116 11.45 -19.26 71.05
N ALA A 117 12.54 -18.85 70.41
CA ALA A 117 13.76 -18.46 71.11
C ALA A 117 13.53 -17.23 72.01
N VAL A 118 12.84 -16.20 71.51
CA VAL A 118 12.50 -15.01 72.31
C VAL A 118 11.59 -15.38 73.48
N LEU A 119 10.56 -16.21 73.25
CA LEU A 119 9.65 -16.65 74.29
C LEU A 119 10.36 -17.47 75.38
N TRP A 120 11.27 -18.36 74.98
CA TRP A 120 12.10 -19.12 75.90
C TRP A 120 13.03 -18.21 76.72
N PHE A 121 13.68 -17.23 76.09
CA PHE A 121 14.50 -16.24 76.79
C PHE A 121 13.68 -15.43 77.80
N ALA A 122 12.48 -14.99 77.43
CA ALA A 122 11.59 -14.25 78.31
C ALA A 122 11.17 -15.07 79.55
N ILE A 123 10.82 -16.35 79.36
CA ILE A 123 10.49 -17.26 80.47
C ILE A 123 11.71 -17.49 81.38
N ARG A 124 12.90 -17.63 80.81
CA ARG A 124 14.13 -17.88 81.56
C ARG A 124 14.54 -16.67 82.41
N ILE A 125 14.35 -15.45 81.92
CA ILE A 125 14.61 -14.22 82.68
C ILE A 125 13.62 -14.09 83.85
N LYS A 126 12.35 -14.46 83.65
CA LYS A 126 11.31 -14.39 84.69
C LYS A 126 11.46 -15.41 85.83
N LYS A 127 12.25 -16.47 85.62
CA LYS A 127 12.53 -17.53 86.60
C LYS A 127 13.82 -17.31 87.41
N LYS A 128 14.61 -16.28 87.08
CA LYS A 128 15.72 -15.78 87.90
C LYS A 128 15.23 -14.65 88.78
#